data_AF-A0A7V8QF80-F1
#
_entry.id   AF-A0A7V8QF80-F1
#
_cell.length_a   1.000
_cell.length_b   1.000
_cell.length_c   1.000
_cell.angle_alpha   90.00
_cell.angle_beta   90.00
_cell.angle_gamma   90.00
#
_symmetry.space_group_name_H-M   'P 1'
#
loop_
_entity.id
_entity.type
_entity.pdbx_description
1 polymer ?
#
loop_
_entity_poly.entity_id
_entity_poly.type
_entity_poly.pdbx_seq_one_letter_code
_entity_poly.pdbx_strand_id
1 'polypeptide(L)'
;MKEDIDFYGWYGKNNCGDESFKYAHPFFFTGCDLNYDEDRFASSHVKVMGSGNVVTEGVTERLKATDCPVFALGVGLRSPADVALLEGIDLREAVFRSRRDAQLASDKGIKAIYAPDIAFCLEPEGITSVDSSLSRSADKRKLGVILAEQARGRSSTRDSYMEYLKWGLARALDALTSNYDIVFIPFSNRAFASDVTLAQDVVRRMRYPDVEILQQVFDPLDMLRFIGNFDMIVSMKFHGLIFSTIMGIPFVNVGLTRKTQGYCLEERLERQSVDRFTFTEGRFLDAVSNAEEPGVTGKLKEIKDRNRAELVALRSRIRQEWLAER
;
A
#
# COMPACT_ATOMS: atom_id res chain seq x y z
N MET A 1 -33.66 -2.37 7.21
CA MET A 1 -33.09 -3.00 6.00
C MET A 1 -31.59 -2.97 6.17
N LYS A 2 -30.85 -3.98 5.69
CA LYS A 2 -29.40 -3.82 5.54
C LYS A 2 -29.15 -2.73 4.51
N GLU A 3 -28.16 -1.89 4.76
CA GLU A 3 -27.76 -0.88 3.80
C GLU A 3 -26.87 -1.52 2.75
N ASP A 4 -27.16 -1.25 1.48
CA ASP A 4 -26.32 -1.67 0.36
C ASP A 4 -25.35 -0.53 0.04
N ILE A 5 -24.05 -0.84 0.01
CA ILE A 5 -22.98 0.13 -0.21
C ILE A 5 -22.19 -0.26 -1.45
N ASP A 6 -22.11 0.68 -2.38
CA ASP A 6 -21.43 0.52 -3.64
C ASP A 6 -20.08 1.24 -3.61
N PHE A 7 -19.01 0.46 -3.81
CA PHE A 7 -17.64 0.97 -3.84
C PHE A 7 -17.11 1.13 -5.26
N TYR A 8 -16.66 2.34 -5.59
CA TYR A 8 -15.94 2.64 -6.82
C TYR A 8 -14.43 2.65 -6.55
N GLY A 9 -13.68 1.71 -7.11
CA GLY A 9 -12.24 1.66 -6.87
C GLY A 9 -11.51 0.68 -7.76
N TRP A 10 -10.25 0.44 -7.46
CA TRP A 10 -9.39 -0.42 -8.28
C TRP A 10 -9.38 -1.87 -7.77
N TYR A 11 -10.52 -2.54 -7.88
CA TYR A 11 -10.73 -3.91 -7.38
C TYR A 11 -10.73 -4.96 -8.50
N GLY A 12 -10.37 -6.20 -8.19
CA GLY A 12 -10.26 -7.32 -9.12
C GLY A 12 -9.10 -7.20 -10.12
N LYS A 13 -8.09 -6.36 -9.84
CA LYS A 13 -7.00 -6.03 -10.79
C LYS A 13 -5.65 -6.67 -10.44
N ASN A 14 -5.68 -7.71 -9.61
CA ASN A 14 -4.49 -8.46 -9.18
C ASN A 14 -3.40 -7.56 -8.56
N ASN A 15 -3.82 -6.65 -7.68
CA ASN A 15 -2.94 -5.82 -6.85
C ASN A 15 -3.29 -6.04 -5.38
N CYS A 16 -2.45 -6.79 -4.67
CA CYS A 16 -2.63 -7.12 -3.26
C CYS A 16 -2.85 -5.89 -2.38
N GLY A 17 -2.20 -4.77 -2.68
CA GLY A 17 -2.37 -3.55 -1.91
C GLY A 17 -3.78 -2.96 -2.05
N ASP A 18 -4.29 -2.86 -3.27
CA ASP A 18 -5.63 -2.29 -3.51
C ASP A 18 -6.74 -3.30 -3.11
N GLU A 19 -6.51 -4.60 -3.27
CA GLU A 19 -7.44 -5.64 -2.80
C GLU A 19 -7.61 -5.62 -1.27
N SER A 20 -6.58 -5.20 -0.53
CA SER A 20 -6.62 -5.13 0.93
C SER A 20 -7.73 -4.24 1.47
N PHE A 21 -8.17 -3.25 0.68
CA PHE A 21 -9.26 -2.37 1.06
C PHE A 21 -10.60 -3.10 1.18
N LYS A 22 -10.84 -4.14 0.38
CA LYS A 22 -12.06 -4.97 0.50
C LYS A 22 -12.14 -5.70 1.84
N TYR A 23 -10.99 -6.01 2.43
CA TYR A 23 -10.90 -6.58 3.79
C TYR A 23 -11.02 -5.52 4.88
N ALA A 24 -10.68 -4.28 4.56
CA ALA A 24 -10.79 -3.15 5.49
C ALA A 24 -12.21 -2.55 5.54
N HIS A 25 -12.94 -2.48 4.44
CA HIS A 25 -14.27 -1.83 4.42
C HIS A 25 -15.29 -2.44 5.41
N PRO A 26 -15.38 -3.77 5.63
CA PRO A 26 -16.30 -4.35 6.62
C PRO A 26 -16.11 -3.82 8.05
N PHE A 27 -14.91 -3.35 8.40
CA PHE A 27 -14.64 -2.68 9.66
C PHE A 27 -15.50 -1.41 9.81
N PHE A 28 -15.60 -0.59 8.76
CA PHE A 28 -16.37 0.65 8.79
C PHE A 28 -17.88 0.42 8.64
N PHE A 29 -18.26 -0.55 7.81
CA PHE A 29 -19.64 -0.77 7.37
C PHE A 29 -20.23 -2.09 7.88
N THR A 30 -19.93 -2.43 9.15
CA THR A 30 -20.45 -3.65 9.77
C THR A 30 -21.98 -3.67 9.76
N GLY A 31 -22.55 -4.73 9.18
CA GLY A 31 -24.01 -4.91 9.04
C GLY A 31 -24.58 -4.43 7.69
N CYS A 32 -23.75 -3.83 6.84
CA CYS A 32 -24.11 -3.43 5.47
C CYS A 32 -23.67 -4.52 4.48
N ASP A 33 -24.35 -4.62 3.34
CA ASP A 33 -23.94 -5.47 2.23
C ASP A 33 -23.08 -4.64 1.27
N LEU A 34 -21.83 -5.07 1.02
CA LEU A 34 -20.84 -4.30 0.27
C LEU A 34 -20.69 -4.84 -1.15
N ASN A 35 -20.81 -3.97 -2.14
CA ASN A 35 -20.70 -4.29 -3.55
C ASN A 35 -19.49 -3.58 -4.18
N TYR A 36 -18.74 -4.34 -4.98
CA TYR A 36 -17.53 -3.89 -5.69
C TYR A 36 -17.66 -4.08 -7.21
N ASP A 37 -18.82 -4.54 -7.67
CA ASP A 37 -19.09 -4.75 -9.08
C ASP A 37 -19.42 -3.41 -9.75
N GLU A 38 -18.50 -2.96 -10.61
CA GLU A 38 -18.60 -1.67 -11.30
C GLU A 38 -19.81 -1.57 -12.25
N ASP A 39 -20.41 -2.70 -12.61
CA ASP A 39 -21.53 -2.78 -13.56
C ASP A 39 -22.88 -2.93 -12.85
N ARG A 40 -22.90 -3.11 -11.52
CA ARG A 40 -24.11 -3.42 -10.74
C ARG A 40 -24.42 -2.35 -9.67
N PHE A 41 -24.51 -1.09 -10.08
CA PHE A 41 -24.76 0.02 -9.16
C PHE A 41 -26.21 0.51 -9.20
N ALA A 42 -26.94 0.33 -8.10
CA ALA A 42 -28.34 0.76 -7.98
C ALA A 42 -28.46 2.18 -7.41
N SER A 43 -29.42 2.98 -7.88
CA SER A 43 -29.57 4.38 -7.46
C SER A 43 -29.91 4.57 -5.97
N SER A 44 -30.41 3.54 -5.29
CA SER A 44 -30.79 3.57 -3.88
C SER A 44 -29.66 3.31 -2.88
N HIS A 45 -28.47 2.93 -3.35
CA HIS A 45 -27.33 2.54 -2.50
C HIS A 45 -26.48 3.74 -2.09
N VAL A 46 -25.81 3.65 -0.93
CA VAL A 46 -24.77 4.63 -0.55
C VAL A 46 -23.56 4.42 -1.46
N LYS A 47 -23.06 5.50 -2.07
CA LYS A 47 -21.91 5.44 -2.98
C LYS A 47 -20.65 5.89 -2.26
N VAL A 48 -19.62 5.05 -2.32
CA VAL A 48 -18.32 5.33 -1.74
C VAL A 48 -17.27 5.29 -2.84
N MET A 49 -16.61 6.41 -3.10
CA MET A 49 -15.32 6.43 -3.77
C MET A 49 -14.34 5.70 -2.85
N GLY A 50 -13.93 4.51 -3.28
CA GLY A 50 -13.14 3.57 -2.51
C GLY A 50 -11.71 4.02 -2.28
N SER A 51 -10.95 3.22 -1.54
CA SER A 51 -9.63 3.63 -1.08
C SER A 51 -8.52 3.52 -2.13
N GLY A 52 -7.40 4.18 -1.86
CA GLY A 52 -6.25 4.19 -2.75
C GLY A 52 -6.20 5.44 -3.63
N ASN A 53 -5.50 5.34 -4.77
CA ASN A 53 -5.39 6.48 -5.70
C ASN A 53 -6.43 6.40 -6.81
N VAL A 54 -7.70 6.42 -6.41
CA VAL A 54 -8.85 6.24 -7.30
C VAL A 54 -9.42 7.55 -7.82
N VAL A 55 -8.91 8.71 -7.37
CA VAL A 55 -9.24 10.03 -7.93
C VAL A 55 -8.64 10.12 -9.34
N THR A 56 -9.42 9.65 -10.31
CA THR A 56 -9.06 9.49 -11.72
C THR A 56 -10.27 9.87 -12.58
N GLU A 57 -10.04 10.35 -13.80
CA GLU A 57 -11.11 10.76 -14.73
C GLU A 57 -12.21 9.70 -14.82
N GLY A 58 -11.87 8.45 -15.17
CA GLY A 58 -12.86 7.38 -15.35
C GLY A 58 -13.69 7.05 -14.09
N VAL A 59 -13.13 7.13 -12.88
CA VAL A 59 -13.89 6.94 -11.64
C VAL A 59 -14.77 8.16 -11.36
N THR A 60 -14.21 9.36 -11.49
CA THR A 60 -14.94 10.60 -11.18
C THR A 60 -16.06 10.89 -12.17
N GLU A 61 -15.91 10.59 -13.46
CA GLU A 61 -16.96 10.71 -14.47
C GLU A 61 -18.15 9.80 -14.17
N ARG A 62 -17.89 8.56 -13.75
CA ARG A 62 -18.95 7.63 -13.32
C ARG A 62 -19.70 8.17 -12.12
N LEU A 63 -19.01 8.72 -11.12
CA LEU A 63 -19.63 9.27 -9.92
C LEU A 63 -20.44 10.55 -10.22
N LYS A 64 -19.98 11.39 -11.15
CA LYS A 64 -20.73 12.57 -11.63
C LYS A 64 -22.06 12.21 -12.32
N ALA A 65 -22.12 11.01 -12.91
CA ALA A 65 -23.33 10.51 -13.55
C ALA A 65 -24.34 9.90 -12.57
N THR A 66 -24.04 9.88 -11.26
CA THR A 66 -24.97 9.35 -10.25
C THR A 66 -25.85 10.45 -9.66
N ASP A 67 -27.13 10.14 -9.44
CA ASP A 67 -28.11 11.06 -8.83
C ASP A 67 -28.14 10.99 -7.29
N CYS A 68 -27.19 10.29 -6.67
CA CYS A 68 -27.14 10.05 -5.24
C CYS A 68 -25.87 10.63 -4.60
N PRO A 69 -25.92 11.06 -3.33
CA PRO A 69 -24.75 11.57 -2.63
C PRO A 69 -23.59 10.56 -2.59
N VAL A 70 -22.38 11.08 -2.74
CA VAL A 70 -21.15 10.30 -2.73
C VAL A 70 -20.32 10.64 -1.50
N PHE A 71 -19.71 9.62 -0.91
CA PHE A 71 -18.66 9.75 0.10
C PHE A 71 -17.33 9.24 -0.45
N ALA A 72 -16.20 9.64 0.13
CA ALA A 72 -14.91 9.06 -0.23
C ALA A 72 -14.18 8.55 1.01
N LEU A 73 -13.65 7.33 0.97
CA LEU A 73 -12.97 6.68 2.09
C LEU A 73 -11.55 6.27 1.73
N GLY A 74 -10.55 6.76 2.46
CA GLY A 74 -9.15 6.34 2.32
C GLY A 74 -8.54 6.72 0.97
N VAL A 75 -8.98 7.84 0.38
CA VAL A 75 -8.53 8.28 -0.95
C VAL A 75 -7.20 9.03 -0.89
N GLY A 76 -6.42 8.96 -1.96
CA GLY A 76 -5.21 9.75 -2.15
C GLY A 76 -5.12 10.29 -3.57
N LEU A 77 -4.49 11.44 -3.72
CA LEU A 77 -4.26 12.07 -5.02
C LEU A 77 -2.99 11.49 -5.68
N ARG A 78 -2.96 11.38 -7.01
CA ARG A 78 -1.72 11.00 -7.73
C ARG A 78 -0.84 12.23 -7.97
N SER A 79 -1.49 13.37 -8.16
CA SER A 79 -0.88 14.68 -8.25
C SER A 79 -1.79 15.72 -7.56
N PRO A 80 -1.24 16.87 -7.12
CA PRO A 80 -2.08 17.95 -6.59
C PRO A 80 -3.16 18.43 -7.58
N ALA A 81 -2.93 18.31 -8.89
CA ALA A 81 -3.93 18.71 -9.89
C ALA A 81 -5.17 17.81 -9.89
N ASP A 82 -5.06 16.56 -9.42
CA ASP A 82 -6.15 15.59 -9.40
C ASP A 82 -7.30 16.03 -8.48
N VAL A 83 -7.09 17.00 -7.57
CA VAL A 83 -8.18 17.55 -6.72
C VAL A 83 -9.31 18.15 -7.56
N ALA A 84 -8.99 18.72 -8.73
CA ALA A 84 -9.99 19.30 -9.63
C ALA A 84 -10.93 18.25 -10.23
N LEU A 85 -10.54 16.96 -10.26
CA LEU A 85 -11.40 15.89 -10.76
C LEU A 85 -12.62 15.65 -9.86
N LEU A 86 -12.56 16.07 -8.60
CA LEU A 86 -13.66 15.99 -7.63
C LEU A 86 -14.76 17.04 -7.89
N GLU A 87 -14.46 18.09 -8.66
CA GLU A 87 -15.43 19.14 -8.99
C GLU A 87 -16.62 18.55 -9.77
N GLY A 88 -17.84 18.86 -9.32
CA GLY A 88 -19.08 18.39 -9.94
C GLY A 88 -19.61 17.04 -9.41
N ILE A 89 -18.92 16.39 -8.47
CA ILE A 89 -19.49 15.26 -7.72
C ILE A 89 -20.28 15.82 -6.52
N ASP A 90 -21.46 15.27 -6.20
CA ASP A 90 -22.17 15.54 -4.93
C ASP A 90 -21.44 14.83 -3.76
N LEU A 91 -20.21 15.27 -3.49
CA LEU A 91 -19.30 14.70 -2.51
C LEU A 91 -19.56 15.30 -1.14
N ARG A 92 -20.19 14.52 -0.25
CA ARG A 92 -20.64 14.97 1.09
C ARG A 92 -19.51 15.04 2.10
N GLU A 93 -18.61 14.07 2.07
CA GLU A 93 -17.41 14.05 2.88
C GLU A 93 -16.34 13.18 2.21
N ALA A 94 -15.08 13.60 2.32
CA ALA A 94 -13.94 12.88 1.78
C ALA A 94 -12.87 12.64 2.84
N VAL A 95 -12.58 11.37 3.09
CA VAL A 95 -11.50 10.93 3.98
C VAL A 95 -10.26 10.67 3.14
N PHE A 96 -9.26 11.53 3.28
CA PHE A 96 -7.98 11.39 2.62
C PHE A 96 -6.96 10.70 3.51
N ARG A 97 -6.08 9.92 2.89
CA ARG A 97 -4.95 9.24 3.56
C ARG A 97 -3.66 10.04 3.64
N SER A 98 -3.74 11.33 3.33
CA SER A 98 -2.61 12.28 3.31
C SER A 98 -3.11 13.61 3.84
N ARG A 99 -2.41 14.17 4.84
CA ARG A 99 -2.78 15.48 5.44
C ARG A 99 -2.76 16.58 4.39
N ARG A 100 -1.79 16.51 3.47
CA ARG A 100 -1.65 17.46 2.36
C ARG A 100 -2.83 17.38 1.40
N ASP A 101 -3.29 16.16 1.07
CA ASP A 101 -4.39 15.98 0.13
C ASP A 101 -5.72 16.43 0.76
N ALA A 102 -5.92 16.13 2.05
CA ALA A 102 -7.05 16.64 2.83
C ALA A 102 -7.08 18.17 2.84
N GLN A 103 -5.95 18.82 3.15
CA GLN A 103 -5.86 20.29 3.14
C GLN A 103 -6.16 20.87 1.76
N LEU A 104 -5.58 20.30 0.71
CA LEU A 104 -5.79 20.76 -0.66
C LEU A 104 -7.27 20.67 -1.09
N ALA A 105 -7.97 19.61 -0.68
CA ALA A 105 -9.40 19.46 -0.91
C ALA A 105 -10.23 20.45 -0.08
N SER A 106 -9.88 20.67 1.18
CA SER A 106 -10.52 21.67 2.04
C SER A 106 -10.36 23.10 1.48
N ASP A 107 -9.19 23.44 0.95
CA ASP A 107 -8.94 24.75 0.30
C ASP A 107 -9.82 24.96 -0.94
N LYS A 108 -10.36 23.88 -1.52
CA LYS A 108 -11.32 23.89 -2.63
C LYS A 108 -12.78 23.85 -2.18
N GLY A 109 -13.04 23.93 -0.87
CA GLY A 109 -14.38 23.91 -0.29
C GLY A 109 -14.99 22.51 -0.14
N ILE A 110 -14.22 21.45 -0.33
CA ILE A 110 -14.67 20.07 -0.10
C ILE A 110 -14.61 19.80 1.40
N LYS A 111 -15.66 19.19 1.97
CA LYS A 111 -15.62 18.68 3.36
C LYS A 111 -14.63 17.51 3.43
N ALA A 112 -13.37 17.81 3.74
CA ALA A 112 -12.28 16.83 3.71
C ALA A 112 -11.65 16.65 5.09
N ILE A 113 -11.40 15.40 5.46
CA ILE A 113 -10.70 15.03 6.69
C ILE A 113 -9.54 14.09 6.38
N TYR A 114 -8.53 14.11 7.24
CA TYR A 114 -7.43 13.15 7.21
C TYR A 114 -7.74 11.94 8.08
N ALA A 115 -7.36 10.75 7.61
CA ALA A 115 -7.22 9.55 8.42
C ALA A 115 -5.99 8.76 7.94
N PRO A 116 -5.38 7.89 8.77
CA PRO A 116 -4.34 6.99 8.28
C PRO A 116 -4.91 6.02 7.23
N ASP A 117 -4.00 5.34 6.51
CA ASP A 117 -4.42 4.35 5.50
C ASP A 117 -5.30 3.27 6.13
N ILE A 118 -6.47 3.00 5.53
CA ILE A 118 -7.46 2.14 6.15
C ILE A 118 -6.99 0.68 6.31
N ALA A 119 -5.93 0.26 5.61
CA ALA A 119 -5.34 -1.06 5.81
C ALA A 119 -4.83 -1.29 7.25
N PHE A 120 -4.60 -0.24 8.06
CA PHE A 120 -4.27 -0.39 9.48
C PHE A 120 -5.40 -1.02 10.33
N CYS A 121 -6.63 -1.14 9.83
CA CYS A 121 -7.69 -1.86 10.53
C CYS A 121 -7.59 -3.38 10.36
N LEU A 122 -6.81 -3.87 9.38
CA LEU A 122 -6.67 -5.30 9.11
C LEU A 122 -6.10 -6.03 10.34
N GLU A 123 -6.76 -7.12 10.72
CA GLU A 123 -6.28 -8.08 11.71
C GLU A 123 -6.16 -9.44 11.03
N PRO A 124 -4.95 -10.03 10.95
CA PRO A 124 -4.83 -11.41 10.54
C PRO A 124 -5.38 -12.29 11.69
N GLU A 125 -6.65 -12.66 11.66
CA GLU A 125 -7.18 -13.69 12.58
C GLU A 125 -6.58 -15.07 12.26
N GLY A 126 -6.36 -15.92 13.26
CA GLY A 126 -6.00 -17.34 13.07
C GLY A 126 -4.50 -17.64 12.85
N ILE A 127 -4.14 -18.91 13.09
CA ILE A 127 -2.78 -19.44 13.29
C ILE A 127 -1.76 -18.96 12.24
N THR A 128 -0.59 -18.58 12.77
CA THR A 128 0.64 -18.05 12.15
C THR A 128 1.29 -18.91 11.07
N SER A 129 0.74 -20.08 10.74
CA SER A 129 1.30 -20.96 9.72
C SER A 129 0.65 -20.69 8.37
N VAL A 130 1.05 -19.60 7.71
CA VAL A 130 1.27 -19.78 6.27
C VAL A 130 2.38 -20.81 6.24
N ASP A 131 2.06 -22.02 5.78
CA ASP A 131 2.99 -23.13 5.65
C ASP A 131 4.09 -22.68 4.69
N SER A 132 5.09 -21.99 5.24
CA SER A 132 6.18 -21.42 4.48
C SER A 132 7.08 -22.60 4.17
N SER A 133 6.72 -23.34 3.13
CA SER A 133 7.57 -24.29 2.43
C SER A 133 8.90 -23.66 1.97
N LEU A 134 9.07 -22.34 2.16
CA LEU A 134 10.35 -21.62 2.09
C LEU A 134 11.37 -22.25 3.03
N SER A 135 12.36 -22.92 2.45
CA SER A 135 13.54 -23.42 3.15
C SER A 135 14.18 -22.30 3.97
N ARG A 136 14.43 -22.57 5.25
CA ARG A 136 15.19 -21.68 6.13
C ARG A 136 16.56 -22.30 6.35
N SER A 137 17.61 -21.60 5.97
CA SER A 137 18.96 -21.94 6.40
C SER A 137 19.05 -21.72 7.91
N ALA A 138 19.57 -22.69 8.66
CA ALA A 138 19.61 -22.63 10.13
C ALA A 138 20.28 -21.35 10.68
N ASP A 139 21.24 -20.81 9.94
CA ASP A 139 22.08 -19.69 10.36
C ASP A 139 21.71 -18.33 9.73
N LYS A 140 20.65 -18.26 8.90
CA LYS A 140 20.27 -17.02 8.20
C LYS A 140 18.90 -16.48 8.63
N ARG A 141 18.79 -15.15 8.55
CA ARG A 141 17.53 -14.41 8.72
C ARG A 141 16.77 -14.40 7.40
N LYS A 142 15.45 -14.19 7.42
CA LYS A 142 14.62 -14.08 6.20
C LYS A 142 14.44 -12.62 5.79
N LEU A 143 14.80 -12.29 4.55
CA LEU A 143 14.60 -10.97 3.95
C LEU A 143 13.55 -11.06 2.84
N GLY A 144 12.45 -10.31 2.97
CA GLY A 144 11.43 -10.19 1.93
C GLY A 144 11.74 -8.99 1.03
N VAL A 145 11.69 -9.16 -0.29
CA VAL A 145 11.98 -8.09 -1.25
C VAL A 145 10.75 -7.85 -2.14
N ILE A 146 10.09 -6.72 -1.94
CA ILE A 146 8.89 -6.31 -2.67
C ILE A 146 9.26 -5.20 -3.65
N LEU A 147 9.50 -5.58 -4.91
CA LEU A 147 9.80 -4.61 -5.97
C LEU A 147 8.51 -4.08 -6.63
N ALA A 148 8.63 -2.95 -7.32
CA ALA A 148 7.52 -2.35 -8.04
C ALA A 148 7.93 -2.09 -9.49
N GLU A 149 7.41 -2.89 -10.42
CA GLU A 149 7.59 -2.60 -11.84
C GLU A 149 6.78 -1.36 -12.22
N GLN A 150 7.45 -0.41 -12.88
CA GLN A 150 6.78 0.77 -13.43
C GLN A 150 6.71 0.61 -14.94
N ALA A 151 5.52 0.75 -15.51
CA ALA A 151 5.33 0.60 -16.96
C ALA A 151 6.40 1.39 -17.75
N ARG A 152 7.15 0.65 -18.58
CA ARG A 152 8.22 1.17 -19.46
C ARG A 152 7.66 2.21 -20.43
N GLY A 153 8.51 3.13 -20.90
CA GLY A 153 8.13 4.10 -21.94
C GLY A 153 7.37 5.33 -21.41
N ARG A 154 7.40 5.56 -20.09
CA ARG A 154 6.82 6.78 -19.50
C ARG A 154 7.74 8.00 -19.61
N SER A 155 9.06 7.80 -19.69
CA SER A 155 10.09 8.84 -19.90
C SER A 155 11.48 8.19 -19.96
N SER A 156 12.33 8.62 -20.90
CA SER A 156 13.70 8.11 -21.06
C SER A 156 14.55 8.23 -19.78
N THR A 157 14.43 9.34 -19.04
CA THR A 157 15.14 9.54 -17.76
C THR A 157 14.70 8.55 -16.70
N ARG A 158 13.41 8.20 -16.66
CA ARG A 158 12.89 7.20 -15.70
C ARG A 158 13.41 5.82 -16.05
N ASP A 159 13.41 5.48 -17.34
CA ASP A 159 13.87 4.18 -17.80
C ASP A 159 15.38 4.00 -17.51
N SER A 160 16.21 5.00 -17.80
CA SER A 160 17.65 4.97 -17.46
C SER A 160 17.91 4.83 -15.95
N TYR A 161 17.15 5.54 -15.11
CA TYR A 161 17.30 5.40 -13.67
C TYR A 161 16.84 4.03 -13.16
N MET A 162 15.77 3.46 -13.72
CA MET A 162 15.32 2.12 -13.37
C MET A 162 16.38 1.06 -13.73
N GLU A 163 17.05 1.19 -14.87
CA GLU A 163 18.18 0.32 -15.20
C GLU A 163 19.35 0.46 -14.23
N TYR A 164 19.73 1.70 -13.88
CA TYR A 164 20.74 1.96 -12.85
C TYR A 164 20.35 1.32 -11.51
N LEU A 165 19.10 1.50 -11.09
CA LEU A 165 18.58 0.97 -9.83
C LEU A 165 18.62 -0.56 -9.79
N LYS A 166 18.28 -1.26 -10.87
CA LYS A 166 18.34 -2.72 -10.92
C LYS A 166 19.74 -3.25 -10.66
N TRP A 167 20.76 -2.65 -11.27
CA TRP A 167 22.16 -2.99 -11.00
C TRP A 167 22.60 -2.64 -9.58
N GLY A 168 22.13 -1.51 -9.05
CA GLY A 168 22.38 -1.12 -7.67
C GLY A 168 21.76 -2.10 -6.66
N LEU A 169 20.49 -2.47 -6.86
CA LEU A 169 19.78 -3.45 -6.04
C LEU A 169 20.45 -4.82 -6.11
N ALA A 170 20.87 -5.27 -7.29
CA ALA A 170 21.56 -6.55 -7.42
C ALA A 170 22.83 -6.62 -6.54
N ARG A 171 23.71 -5.61 -6.64
CA ARG A 171 24.92 -5.55 -5.80
C ARG A 171 24.61 -5.44 -4.30
N ALA A 172 23.62 -4.60 -3.96
CA ALA A 172 23.24 -4.41 -2.57
C ALA A 172 22.61 -5.66 -1.94
N LEU A 173 21.81 -6.41 -2.70
CA LEU A 173 21.24 -7.68 -2.27
C LEU A 173 22.30 -8.79 -2.21
N ASP A 174 23.26 -8.82 -3.14
CA ASP A 174 24.41 -9.74 -3.07
C ASP A 174 25.14 -9.60 -1.74
N ALA A 175 25.35 -8.36 -1.27
CA ALA A 175 25.99 -8.08 0.02
C ALA A 175 25.21 -8.59 1.24
N LEU A 176 23.90 -8.87 1.10
CA LEU A 176 23.05 -9.39 2.16
C LEU A 176 22.91 -10.92 2.15
N THR A 177 23.24 -11.59 1.04
CA THR A 177 23.05 -13.05 0.88
C THR A 177 23.81 -13.92 1.89
N SER A 178 24.89 -13.40 2.49
CA SER A 178 25.62 -14.10 3.55
C SER A 178 24.83 -14.19 4.86
N ASN A 179 24.00 -13.20 5.16
CA ASN A 179 23.25 -13.08 6.42
C ASN A 179 21.75 -13.38 6.25
N TYR A 180 21.25 -13.31 5.02
CA TYR A 180 19.83 -13.41 4.71
C TYR A 180 19.52 -14.48 3.65
N ASP A 181 18.47 -15.25 3.91
CA ASP A 181 17.71 -15.97 2.89
C ASP A 181 16.74 -14.97 2.24
N ILE A 182 16.96 -14.64 0.98
CA ILE A 182 16.23 -13.59 0.27
C ILE A 182 15.06 -14.19 -0.53
N VAL A 183 13.87 -13.63 -0.34
CA VAL A 183 12.64 -14.03 -1.05
C VAL A 183 12.02 -12.81 -1.72
N PHE A 184 11.87 -12.84 -3.04
CA PHE A 184 11.16 -11.83 -3.80
C PHE A 184 9.65 -12.10 -3.77
N ILE A 185 8.88 -11.08 -3.39
CA ILE A 185 7.45 -11.18 -3.09
C ILE A 185 6.67 -10.25 -4.04
N PRO A 186 5.88 -10.78 -4.99
CA PRO A 186 5.07 -9.97 -5.86
C PRO A 186 3.80 -9.49 -5.15
N PHE A 187 3.50 -8.20 -5.29
CA PHE A 187 2.23 -7.60 -4.85
C PHE A 187 1.29 -7.36 -6.04
N SER A 188 1.81 -7.41 -7.26
CA SER A 188 1.03 -7.23 -8.47
C SER A 188 1.60 -8.08 -9.60
N ASN A 189 0.70 -8.78 -10.29
CA ASN A 189 1.06 -9.53 -11.49
C ASN A 189 0.13 -9.09 -12.64
N ARG A 190 0.60 -8.10 -13.39
CA ARG A 190 -0.09 -7.50 -14.54
C ARG A 190 0.66 -7.81 -15.82
N ALA A 191 -0.07 -8.03 -16.91
CA ALA A 191 0.48 -8.42 -18.23
C ALA A 191 1.63 -7.53 -18.75
N PHE A 192 1.73 -6.27 -18.29
CA PHE A 192 2.76 -5.31 -18.73
C PHE A 192 3.48 -4.58 -17.57
N ALA A 193 3.30 -5.05 -16.34
CA ALA A 193 3.90 -4.48 -15.13
C ALA A 193 3.87 -5.52 -14.00
N SER A 194 4.52 -6.66 -14.23
CA SER A 194 4.61 -7.74 -13.24
C SER A 194 5.82 -7.51 -12.35
N ASP A 195 5.62 -7.53 -11.03
CA ASP A 195 6.73 -7.41 -10.08
C ASP A 195 7.71 -8.58 -10.22
N VAL A 196 7.22 -9.76 -10.65
CA VAL A 196 8.02 -10.95 -10.90
C VAL A 196 9.04 -10.70 -12.01
N THR A 197 8.65 -10.01 -13.09
CA THR A 197 9.57 -9.67 -14.19
C THR A 197 10.71 -8.80 -13.68
N LEU A 198 10.42 -7.80 -12.85
CA LEU A 198 11.44 -6.93 -12.27
C LEU A 198 12.36 -7.71 -11.32
N ALA A 199 11.80 -8.58 -10.48
CA ALA A 199 12.57 -9.46 -9.60
C ALA A 199 13.54 -10.33 -10.41
N GLN A 200 13.06 -11.01 -11.46
CA GLN A 200 13.90 -11.81 -12.35
C GLN A 200 15.03 -10.98 -12.99
N ASP A 201 14.73 -9.73 -13.37
CA ASP A 201 15.72 -8.83 -13.98
C ASP A 201 16.83 -8.44 -12.99
N VAL A 202 16.48 -8.19 -11.72
CA VAL A 202 17.45 -7.95 -10.64
C VAL A 202 18.26 -9.20 -10.34
N VAL A 203 17.62 -10.36 -10.18
CA VAL A 203 18.31 -11.63 -9.89
C VAL A 203 19.30 -12.03 -10.99
N ARG A 204 18.97 -11.79 -12.26
CA ARG A 204 19.92 -12.00 -13.39
C ARG A 204 21.16 -11.11 -13.34
N ARG A 205 21.13 -10.01 -12.60
CA ARG A 205 22.26 -9.09 -12.40
C ARG A 205 23.05 -9.40 -11.11
N MET A 206 22.51 -10.25 -10.24
CA MET A 206 23.16 -10.66 -8.99
C MET A 206 24.31 -11.63 -9.27
N ARG A 207 25.36 -11.55 -8.46
CA ARG A 207 26.48 -12.49 -8.43
C ARG A 207 26.12 -13.78 -7.73
N TYR A 208 25.25 -13.72 -6.71
CA TYR A 208 24.79 -14.86 -5.92
C TYR A 208 23.27 -15.04 -6.07
N PRO A 209 22.80 -15.65 -7.18
CA PRO A 209 21.38 -15.71 -7.52
C PRO A 209 20.61 -16.82 -6.79
N ASP A 210 21.17 -17.42 -5.74
CA ASP A 210 20.51 -18.45 -4.93
C ASP A 210 19.50 -17.79 -3.98
N VAL A 211 18.39 -17.35 -4.56
CA VAL A 211 17.30 -16.60 -3.93
C VAL A 211 15.97 -17.10 -4.46
N GLU A 212 14.91 -16.93 -3.68
CA GLU A 212 13.59 -17.40 -4.07
C GLU A 212 12.77 -16.28 -4.74
N ILE A 213 12.02 -16.61 -5.79
CA ILE A 213 11.05 -15.69 -6.41
C ILE A 213 9.68 -16.34 -6.42
N LEU A 214 8.76 -15.78 -5.62
CA LEU A 214 7.37 -16.20 -5.66
C LEU A 214 6.72 -15.82 -6.99
N GLN A 215 5.94 -16.74 -7.55
CA GLN A 215 5.30 -16.55 -8.86
C GLN A 215 3.87 -16.00 -8.75
N GLN A 216 3.25 -16.09 -7.57
CA GLN A 216 1.85 -15.76 -7.36
C GLN A 216 1.69 -14.65 -6.31
N VAL A 217 0.68 -13.80 -6.53
CA VAL A 217 0.26 -12.78 -5.57
C VAL A 217 -0.72 -13.44 -4.61
N PHE A 218 -0.43 -13.38 -3.31
CA PHE A 218 -1.33 -13.91 -2.28
C PHE A 218 -2.53 -13.00 -2.07
N ASP A 219 -3.58 -13.56 -1.47
CA ASP A 219 -4.65 -12.78 -0.87
C ASP A 219 -4.08 -11.79 0.16
N PRO A 220 -4.62 -10.57 0.33
CA PRO A 220 -4.11 -9.58 1.27
C PRO A 220 -3.90 -10.07 2.70
N LEU A 221 -4.82 -10.88 3.25
CA LEU A 221 -4.65 -11.38 4.62
C LEU A 221 -3.53 -12.43 4.70
N ASP A 222 -3.40 -13.28 3.68
CA ASP A 222 -2.32 -14.27 3.59
C ASP A 222 -0.97 -13.61 3.34
N MET A 223 -0.93 -12.56 2.50
CA MET A 223 0.26 -11.73 2.30
C MET A 223 0.72 -11.09 3.62
N LEU A 224 -0.22 -10.57 4.40
CA LEU A 224 0.06 -9.93 5.68
C LEU A 224 0.61 -10.95 6.69
N ARG A 225 0.00 -12.14 6.80
CA ARG A 225 0.55 -13.25 7.60
C ARG A 225 1.93 -13.68 7.12
N PHE A 226 2.10 -13.79 5.80
CA PHE A 226 3.35 -14.20 5.17
C PHE A 226 4.49 -13.22 5.46
N ILE A 227 4.24 -11.91 5.37
CA ILE A 227 5.19 -10.86 5.77
C ILE A 227 5.63 -11.03 7.23
N GLY A 228 4.73 -11.45 8.12
CA GLY A 228 5.04 -11.72 9.52
C GLY A 228 6.11 -12.79 9.77
N ASN A 229 6.47 -13.60 8.76
CA ASN A 229 7.51 -14.63 8.87
C ASN A 229 8.92 -14.12 8.49
N PHE A 230 9.05 -12.84 8.14
CA PHE A 230 10.33 -12.24 7.74
C PHE A 230 10.97 -11.48 8.90
N ASP A 231 12.29 -11.41 8.92
CA ASP A 231 13.05 -10.62 9.87
C ASP A 231 13.21 -9.16 9.42
N MET A 232 13.05 -8.91 8.12
CA MET A 232 13.05 -7.58 7.51
C MET A 232 12.35 -7.61 6.14
N ILE A 233 11.77 -6.49 5.74
CA ILE A 233 11.23 -6.26 4.38
C ILE A 233 11.96 -5.12 3.67
N VAL A 234 12.44 -5.32 2.45
CA VAL A 234 12.81 -4.24 1.53
C VAL A 234 11.65 -4.02 0.57
N SER A 235 11.11 -2.80 0.50
CA SER A 235 9.93 -2.53 -0.32
C SER A 235 10.03 -1.24 -1.14
N MET A 236 9.60 -1.33 -2.39
CA MET A 236 9.30 -0.20 -3.28
C MET A 236 7.80 0.17 -3.27
N LYS A 237 6.97 -0.67 -2.64
CA LYS A 237 5.51 -0.52 -2.62
C LYS A 237 5.01 0.00 -1.30
N PHE A 238 4.07 0.94 -1.39
CA PHE A 238 3.40 1.55 -0.25
C PHE A 238 2.80 0.52 0.71
N HIS A 239 1.98 -0.41 0.21
CA HIS A 239 1.40 -1.45 1.06
C HIS A 239 2.42 -2.47 1.58
N GLY A 240 3.60 -2.60 0.95
CA GLY A 240 4.68 -3.36 1.54
C GLY A 240 5.17 -2.73 2.85
N LEU A 241 5.23 -1.39 2.92
CA LEU A 241 5.55 -0.67 4.15
C LEU A 241 4.42 -0.78 5.17
N ILE A 242 3.18 -0.53 4.75
CA ILE A 242 2.02 -0.60 5.65
C ILE A 242 1.85 -1.99 6.27
N PHE A 243 1.97 -3.05 5.47
CA PHE A 243 1.85 -4.43 5.98
C PHE A 243 3.01 -4.78 6.91
N SER A 244 4.24 -4.34 6.60
CA SER A 244 5.39 -4.50 7.49
C SER A 244 5.14 -3.81 8.85
N THR A 245 4.61 -2.59 8.84
CA THR A 245 4.23 -1.87 10.07
C THR A 245 3.14 -2.61 10.85
N ILE A 246 2.08 -3.09 10.18
CA ILE A 246 1.00 -3.86 10.84
C ILE A 246 1.53 -5.13 11.51
N MET A 247 2.53 -5.77 10.89
CA MET A 247 3.18 -6.98 11.41
C MET A 247 4.34 -6.69 12.37
N GLY A 248 4.73 -5.43 12.56
CA GLY A 248 5.88 -5.07 13.39
C GLY A 248 7.23 -5.51 12.80
N ILE A 249 7.28 -5.78 11.49
CA ILE A 249 8.50 -6.21 10.80
C ILE A 249 9.28 -4.98 10.34
N PRO A 250 10.55 -4.81 10.74
CA PRO A 250 11.39 -3.73 10.24
C PRO A 250 11.46 -3.71 8.72
N PHE A 251 11.56 -2.52 8.14
CA PHE A 251 11.63 -2.41 6.69
C PHE A 251 12.65 -1.38 6.21
N VAL A 252 13.05 -1.53 4.95
CA VAL A 252 13.77 -0.53 4.16
C VAL A 252 12.88 -0.08 3.00
N ASN A 253 12.63 1.21 2.91
CA ASN A 253 11.93 1.81 1.77
C ASN A 253 12.91 2.15 0.65
N VAL A 254 12.71 1.58 -0.54
CA VAL A 254 13.33 2.05 -1.78
C VAL A 254 12.38 3.07 -2.40
N GLY A 255 12.56 4.34 -2.01
CA GLY A 255 11.58 5.42 -2.12
C GLY A 255 11.39 5.98 -3.52
N LEU A 256 10.76 5.23 -4.43
CA LEU A 256 10.49 5.70 -5.80
C LEU A 256 9.28 6.62 -5.93
N THR A 257 8.41 6.67 -4.93
CA THR A 257 7.13 7.38 -4.99
C THR A 257 6.99 8.35 -3.83
N ARG A 258 6.26 9.46 -4.07
CA ARG A 258 5.95 10.43 -3.02
C ARG A 258 5.21 9.80 -1.82
N LYS A 259 4.47 8.72 -2.04
CA LYS A 259 3.67 8.06 -1.00
C LYS A 259 4.56 7.34 0.01
N THR A 260 5.51 6.55 -0.48
CA THR A 260 6.40 5.80 0.40
C THR A 260 7.33 6.73 1.17
N GLN A 261 7.87 7.75 0.48
CA GLN A 261 8.67 8.80 1.11
C GLN A 261 7.85 9.62 2.12
N GLY A 262 6.63 10.03 1.76
CA GLY A 262 5.74 10.78 2.65
C GLY A 262 5.42 10.02 3.93
N TYR A 263 5.10 8.72 3.82
CA TYR A 263 4.88 7.86 4.98
C TYR A 263 6.13 7.78 5.87
N CYS A 264 7.31 7.54 5.29
CA CYS A 264 8.54 7.48 6.07
C CYS A 264 8.82 8.82 6.77
N LEU A 265 8.58 9.95 6.12
CA LEU A 265 8.74 11.28 6.73
C LEU A 265 7.75 11.51 7.89
N GLU A 266 6.46 11.24 7.66
CA GLU A 266 5.39 11.46 8.65
C GLU A 266 5.60 10.60 9.90
N GLU A 267 6.10 9.38 9.73
CA GLU A 267 6.37 8.43 10.82
C GLU A 267 7.81 8.51 11.39
N ARG A 268 8.62 9.47 10.92
CA ARG A 268 10.03 9.66 11.32
C ARG A 268 10.93 8.44 11.05
N LEU A 269 10.69 7.74 9.96
CA LEU A 269 11.40 6.55 9.48
C LEU A 269 12.32 6.87 8.28
N GLU A 270 12.80 8.11 8.18
CA GLU A 270 13.63 8.57 7.05
C GLU A 270 14.97 7.83 6.99
N ARG A 271 15.51 7.41 8.14
CA ARG A 271 16.74 6.61 8.23
C ARG A 271 16.61 5.22 7.59
N GLN A 272 15.38 4.71 7.48
CA GLN A 272 15.07 3.44 6.82
C GLN A 272 14.69 3.64 5.34
N SER A 273 14.83 4.85 4.78
CA SER A 273 14.38 5.19 3.44
C SER A 273 15.53 5.66 2.55
N VAL A 274 15.64 5.08 1.35
CA VAL A 274 16.54 5.57 0.30
C VAL A 274 15.73 6.39 -0.69
N ASP A 275 16.04 7.68 -0.77
CA ASP A 275 15.28 8.60 -1.62
C ASP A 275 15.50 8.37 -3.11
N ARG A 276 14.44 8.67 -3.88
CA ARG A 276 14.45 8.62 -5.33
C ARG A 276 15.66 9.35 -5.91
N PHE A 277 16.30 8.73 -6.89
CA PHE A 277 17.49 9.26 -7.57
C PHE A 277 18.75 9.38 -6.72
N THR A 278 18.73 8.90 -5.47
CA THR A 278 19.90 8.95 -4.59
C THR A 278 20.48 7.58 -4.25
N PHE A 279 19.92 6.51 -4.83
CA PHE A 279 20.32 5.15 -4.54
C PHE A 279 21.81 4.93 -4.79
N THR A 280 22.50 4.46 -3.76
CA THR A 280 23.83 3.84 -3.83
C THR A 280 23.82 2.61 -2.93
N GLU A 281 24.74 1.68 -3.17
CA GLU A 281 24.89 0.49 -2.33
C GLU A 281 25.12 0.88 -0.86
N GLY A 282 26.03 1.83 -0.58
CA GLY A 282 26.28 2.32 0.77
C GLY A 282 25.04 2.88 1.46
N ARG A 283 24.26 3.76 0.78
CA ARG A 283 23.03 4.32 1.36
C ARG A 283 21.97 3.26 1.64
N PHE A 284 21.90 2.23 0.79
CA PHE A 284 20.99 1.11 1.01
C PHE A 284 21.41 0.28 2.22
N LEU A 285 22.70 -0.05 2.35
CA LEU A 285 23.22 -0.79 3.48
C LEU A 285 23.13 0.00 4.80
N ASP A 286 23.30 1.33 4.75
CA ASP A 286 23.04 2.21 5.89
C ASP A 286 21.57 2.12 6.32
N ALA A 287 20.63 2.15 5.36
CA ALA A 287 19.20 2.01 5.64
C ALA A 287 18.86 0.63 6.23
N VAL A 288 19.51 -0.44 5.76
CA VAL A 288 19.40 -1.79 6.35
C VAL A 288 19.87 -1.77 7.79
N SER A 289 21.07 -1.25 8.07
CA SER A 289 21.61 -1.14 9.43
C SER A 289 20.67 -0.34 10.36
N ASN A 290 20.13 0.78 9.86
CA ASN A 290 19.15 1.58 10.59
C ASN A 290 17.82 0.84 10.85
N ALA A 291 17.42 -0.08 9.96
CA ALA A 291 16.23 -0.90 10.14
C ALA A 291 16.46 -2.04 11.13
N GLU A 292 17.70 -2.51 11.31
CA GLU A 292 18.08 -3.54 12.29
C GLU A 292 18.21 -3.01 13.73
N GLU A 293 18.15 -1.69 13.94
CA GLU A 293 18.23 -1.11 15.28
C GLU A 293 17.12 -1.68 16.20
N PRO A 294 17.43 -2.11 17.44
CA PRO A 294 16.47 -2.79 18.33
C PRO A 294 15.15 -2.03 18.59
N GLY A 295 15.16 -0.70 18.49
CA GLY A 295 13.97 0.14 18.72
C GLY A 295 12.96 0.18 17.57
N VAL A 296 13.33 -0.28 16.37
CA VAL A 296 12.50 -0.12 15.16
C VAL A 296 11.20 -0.91 15.28
N THR A 297 11.25 -2.18 15.69
CA THR A 297 10.05 -3.01 15.88
C THR A 297 9.07 -2.40 16.90
N GLY A 298 9.59 -1.90 18.03
CA GLY A 298 8.76 -1.23 19.04
C GLY A 298 8.05 0.00 18.48
N LYS A 299 8.80 0.83 17.75
CA LYS A 299 8.25 2.01 17.07
C LYS A 299 7.17 1.66 16.03
N LEU A 300 7.37 0.62 15.23
CA LEU A 300 6.36 0.18 14.24
C LEU A 300 5.06 -0.28 14.92
N LYS A 301 5.17 -0.95 16.07
CA LYS A 301 4.00 -1.32 16.89
C LYS A 301 3.26 -0.09 17.41
N GLU A 302 3.97 0.92 17.90
CA GLU A 302 3.35 2.19 18.32
C GLU A 302 2.61 2.88 17.17
N ILE A 303 3.22 2.91 15.97
CA ILE A 303 2.61 3.48 14.76
C ILE A 303 1.33 2.72 14.41
N LYS A 304 1.37 1.39 14.42
CA LYS A 304 0.20 0.53 14.20
C LYS A 304 -0.91 0.85 15.19
N ASP A 305 -0.62 0.83 16.48
CA ASP A 305 -1.61 0.99 17.54
C ASP A 305 -2.26 2.38 17.49
N ARG A 306 -1.45 3.43 17.26
CA ARG A 306 -1.93 4.80 17.05
C ARG A 306 -2.85 4.90 15.83
N ASN A 307 -2.41 4.42 14.67
CA ASN A 307 -3.21 4.51 13.44
C ASN A 307 -4.51 3.70 13.56
N ARG A 308 -4.47 2.54 14.21
CA ARG A 308 -5.68 1.74 14.49
C ARG A 308 -6.67 2.49 15.37
N ALA A 309 -6.20 3.16 16.43
CA ALA A 309 -7.06 3.97 17.30
C ALA A 309 -7.73 5.13 16.53
N GLU A 310 -7.00 5.80 15.64
CA GLU A 310 -7.56 6.84 14.76
C GLU A 310 -8.65 6.27 13.83
N LEU A 311 -8.47 5.06 13.29
CA LEU A 311 -9.48 4.40 12.45
C LEU A 311 -10.73 3.95 13.24
N VAL A 312 -10.58 3.56 14.51
CA VAL A 312 -11.73 3.28 15.40
C VAL A 312 -12.59 4.54 15.60
N ALA A 313 -11.96 5.70 15.80
CA ALA A 313 -12.68 6.96 15.88
C ALA A 313 -13.38 7.31 14.56
N LEU A 314 -12.70 7.12 13.42
CA LEU A 314 -13.28 7.32 12.10
C LEU A 314 -14.49 6.41 11.85
N ARG A 315 -14.42 5.13 12.26
CA ARG A 315 -15.55 4.19 12.15
C ARG A 315 -16.79 4.71 12.86
N SER A 316 -16.65 5.20 14.09
CA SER A 316 -17.76 5.77 14.86
C SER A 316 -18.38 6.97 14.13
N ARG A 317 -17.54 7.85 13.56
CA ARG A 317 -17.99 8.98 12.76
C ARG A 317 -18.76 8.55 11.50
N ILE A 318 -18.21 7.64 10.70
CA ILE A 318 -18.86 7.15 9.47
C ILE A 318 -20.24 6.57 9.80
N ARG A 319 -20.35 5.75 10.86
CA ARG A 319 -21.62 5.16 11.25
C ARG A 319 -22.65 6.19 11.70
N GLN A 320 -22.21 7.30 12.29
CA GLN A 320 -23.09 8.37 12.75
C GLN A 320 -23.46 9.35 11.64
N GLU A 321 -22.51 9.76 10.80
CA GLU A 321 -22.73 10.82 9.82
C GLU A 321 -23.14 10.30 8.44
N TRP A 322 -22.62 9.14 8.02
CA TRP A 322 -22.88 8.64 6.66
C TRP A 322 -24.09 7.70 6.62
N LEU A 323 -24.32 6.97 7.72
CA LEU A 323 -25.37 5.95 7.80
C LEU A 323 -26.57 6.39 8.65
N ALA A 324 -26.40 7.26 9.66
CA ALA A 324 -27.50 7.60 10.58
C ALA A 324 -28.44 8.72 10.13
N GLU A 325 -28.14 9.44 9.03
CA GLU A 325 -29.00 10.53 8.53
C GLU A 325 -30.23 10.05 7.71
N ARG A 326 -30.60 8.76 7.74
CA ARG A 326 -31.73 8.23 6.93
C ARG A 326 -32.59 7.17 7.60
#